data_AF-A0A183CK19-F1
#
_entry.id   AF-A0A183CK19-F1
#
_cell.length_a   1.000
_cell.length_b   1.000
_cell.length_c   1.000
_cell.angle_alpha   90.00
_cell.angle_beta   90.00
_cell.angle_gamma   90.00
#
_symmetry.space_group_name_H-M   'P 1'
#
loop_
_entity.id
_entity.type
_entity.pdbx_description
1 polymer ?
#
loop_
_entity_poly.entity_id
_entity_poly.type
_entity_poly.pdbx_seq_one_letter_code
_entity_poly.pdbx_strand_id
1 'polypeptide(L)'
;MNVKCFFIGAHPDSATSVLGDIAKPLSFHKPPKKVCSELKEKDSQICTLKYDKPIDWDSLVLEKMRVKQLKELLQKLGDSCKGCTEKVDYITRINELKPKPQGEL
;
A
#
# COMPACT_ATOMS: atom_id res chain seq x y z
N MET A 1 -5.26 4.03 9.45
CA MET A 1 -4.33 5.17 9.33
C MET A 1 -3.23 5.10 10.40
N ASN A 2 -2.51 3.97 10.55
CA ASN A 2 -1.84 3.69 11.84
C ASN A 2 -0.36 3.27 11.76
N VAL A 3 0.11 2.63 10.67
CA VAL A 3 1.49 2.12 10.61
C VAL A 3 2.54 3.24 10.50
N LYS A 4 2.32 4.24 9.64
CA LYS A 4 3.24 5.38 9.52
C LYS A 4 3.42 6.13 10.85
N CYS A 5 2.34 6.32 11.62
CA CYS A 5 2.38 6.96 12.93
C CYS A 5 3.23 6.16 13.93
N PHE A 6 3.15 4.82 13.88
CA PHE A 6 3.95 3.94 14.72
C PHE A 6 5.46 4.11 14.49
N PHE A 7 5.90 4.15 13.22
CA PHE A 7 7.33 4.27 12.90
C PHE A 7 7.90 5.66 13.19
N ILE A 8 7.08 6.71 13.11
CA ILE A 8 7.53 8.09 13.35
C ILE A 8 7.41 8.54 14.81
N GLY A 9 6.98 7.69 15.74
CA GLY A 9 6.81 8.11 17.14
C GLY A 9 5.52 8.86 17.42
N ALA A 10 4.51 8.75 16.54
CA ALA A 10 3.20 9.39 16.68
C ALA A 10 2.10 8.40 17.14
N HIS A 11 2.47 7.22 17.63
CA HIS A 11 1.56 6.27 18.27
C HIS A 11 2.00 6.06 19.73
N PRO A 12 1.08 5.88 20.70
CA PRO A 12 1.43 5.66 22.10
C PRO A 12 2.35 4.45 22.33
N ASP A 13 2.23 3.41 21.48
CA ASP A 13 3.09 2.21 21.52
C ASP A 13 4.41 2.34 20.74
N SER A 14 4.71 3.52 20.18
CA SER A 14 5.94 3.73 19.40
C SER A 14 7.20 3.73 20.27
N ALA A 15 8.19 2.92 19.90
CA ALA A 15 9.51 2.94 20.54
C ALA A 15 10.42 4.08 20.02
N THR A 16 10.05 4.75 18.92
CA THR A 16 10.84 5.80 18.28
C THR A 16 10.34 7.20 18.67
N SER A 17 11.25 8.18 18.78
CA SER A 17 10.93 9.58 19.16
C SER A 17 11.25 10.59 18.05
N VAL A 18 11.11 10.19 16.78
CA VAL A 18 11.46 11.02 15.60
C VAL A 18 10.37 12.04 15.23
N LEU A 19 9.22 12.03 15.92
CA LEU A 19 8.11 12.95 15.67
C LEU A 19 8.54 14.41 15.79
N GLY A 20 9.45 14.72 16.72
CA GLY A 20 9.99 16.07 16.90
C GLY A 20 10.81 16.56 15.71
N ASP A 21 11.57 15.66 15.07
CA ASP A 21 12.35 15.93 13.86
C ASP A 21 11.47 16.06 12.60
N ILE A 22 10.21 15.62 12.65
CA ILE A 22 9.22 15.79 11.58
C ILE A 22 8.38 17.06 11.81
N ALA A 23 7.81 17.19 13.01
CA ALA A 23 6.86 18.25 13.33
C ALA A 23 7.50 19.64 13.31
N LYS A 24 8.73 19.78 13.80
CA LYS A 24 9.46 21.06 13.81
C LYS A 24 9.70 21.60 12.39
N PRO A 25 10.40 20.90 11.47
CA PRO A 25 10.66 21.44 10.14
C PRO A 25 9.38 21.62 9.31
N LEU A 26 8.35 20.77 9.50
CA LEU A 26 7.05 20.99 8.86
C LEU A 26 6.36 22.26 9.36
N SER A 27 6.48 22.59 10.66
CA SER A 27 5.95 23.85 11.21
C SER A 27 6.65 25.08 10.62
N PHE A 28 7.92 24.95 10.23
CA PHE A 28 8.68 25.97 9.50
C PHE A 28 8.47 25.93 7.97
N HIS A 29 7.42 25.26 7.48
CA HIS A 29 7.10 25.13 6.06
C HIS A 29 8.22 24.49 5.21
N LYS A 30 9.10 23.68 5.83
CA LYS A 30 10.11 22.93 5.09
C LYS A 30 9.42 21.88 4.21
N PRO A 31 9.83 21.72 2.93
CA PRO A 31 9.19 20.78 2.03
C PRO A 31 9.33 19.35 2.55
N PRO A 32 8.26 18.53 2.54
CA PRO A 32 8.24 17.20 3.11
C PRO A 32 9.27 16.26 2.47
N LYS A 33 9.61 16.48 1.19
CA LYS A 33 10.69 15.73 0.51
C LYS A 33 12.06 15.92 1.18
N LYS A 34 12.40 17.14 1.60
CA LYS A 34 13.68 17.39 2.30
C LYS A 34 13.67 16.80 3.70
N VAL A 35 12.54 16.93 4.40
CA VAL A 35 12.34 16.33 5.73
C VAL A 35 12.53 14.81 5.66
N CYS A 36 11.92 14.13 4.68
CA CYS A 36 12.12 12.70 4.47
C CYS A 36 13.58 12.32 4.16
N SER A 37 14.33 13.14 3.42
CA SER A 37 15.75 12.89 3.15
C SER A 37 16.61 12.97 4.42
N GLU A 38 16.37 13.97 5.29
CA GLU A 38 17.07 14.10 6.57
C GLU A 38 16.68 12.98 7.55
N LEU A 39 15.41 12.57 7.54
CA LEU A 39 14.95 11.42 8.34
C LEU A 39 15.54 10.10 7.86
N LYS A 40 15.78 9.94 6.56
CA LYS A 40 16.40 8.74 6.00
C LYS A 40 17.80 8.50 6.58
N GLU A 41 18.55 9.58 6.84
CA GLU A 41 19.88 9.50 7.47
C GLU A 41 19.80 9.09 8.94
N LYS A 42 18.73 9.48 9.66
CA LYS A 42 18.54 9.13 11.07
C LYS A 42 17.94 7.75 11.28
N ASP A 43 16.94 7.40 10.49
CA ASP A 43 16.24 6.13 10.58
C ASP A 43 15.75 5.71 9.19
N SER A 44 16.54 4.85 8.57
CA SER A 44 16.25 4.33 7.23
C SER A 44 14.98 3.48 7.17
N GLN A 45 14.40 3.05 8.32
CA GLN A 45 13.17 2.27 8.34
C GLN A 45 11.92 3.10 7.99
N ILE A 46 11.97 4.43 8.17
CA ILE A 46 10.87 5.33 7.84
C ILE A 46 10.64 5.40 6.32
N CYS A 47 11.71 5.30 5.52
CA CYS A 47 11.66 5.41 4.06
C CYS A 47 11.40 4.09 3.32
N THR A 48 11.48 2.95 4.00
CA THR A 48 11.20 1.63 3.41
C THR A 48 9.72 1.26 3.41
N LEU A 49 8.87 2.04 4.07
CA LEU A 49 7.41 1.89 4.05
C LEU A 49 6.82 2.22 2.67
N LYS A 50 6.88 1.25 1.77
CA LYS A 50 6.08 1.23 0.54
C LYS A 50 4.70 0.70 0.90
N TYR A 51 3.69 1.56 0.82
CA TYR A 51 2.33 1.08 0.67
C TYR A 51 2.23 0.52 -0.74
N ASP A 52 1.90 -0.76 -0.89
CA ASP A 52 1.60 -1.32 -2.20
C ASP A 52 0.50 -0.44 -2.80
N LYS A 53 0.71 0.04 -4.02
CA LYS A 53 -0.22 0.98 -4.65
C LYS A 53 -1.60 0.31 -4.63
N PRO A 54 -2.66 1.01 -4.18
CA PRO A 54 -3.99 0.45 -4.26
C PRO A 54 -4.25 0.03 -5.70
N ILE A 55 -4.72 -1.19 -5.88
CA ILE A 55 -5.11 -1.72 -7.19
C ILE A 55 -6.31 -0.89 -7.63
N ASP A 56 -6.16 -0.15 -8.73
CA ASP A 56 -7.23 0.67 -9.29
C ASP A 56 -8.22 -0.22 -10.03
N TRP A 57 -9.19 -0.75 -9.30
CA TRP A 57 -10.14 -1.73 -9.80
C TRP A 57 -11.18 -1.19 -10.78
N ASP A 58 -11.28 0.14 -10.91
CA ASP A 58 -12.23 0.81 -11.81
C ASP A 58 -11.63 0.91 -13.22
N SER A 59 -10.35 1.27 -13.33
CA SER A 59 -9.62 1.29 -14.60
C SER A 59 -9.18 -0.11 -15.07
N LEU A 60 -9.35 -1.15 -14.26
CA LEU A 60 -8.85 -2.51 -14.52
C LEU A 60 -9.83 -3.33 -15.37
N VAL A 61 -9.57 -3.40 -16.68
CA VAL A 61 -10.36 -4.23 -17.59
C VAL A 61 -9.81 -5.66 -17.63
N LEU A 62 -10.27 -6.52 -16.70
CA LEU A 62 -9.83 -7.92 -16.57
C LEU A 62 -10.01 -8.72 -17.87
N GLU A 63 -11.05 -8.43 -18.65
CA GLU A 63 -11.32 -9.05 -19.95
C GLU A 63 -10.25 -8.75 -21.01
N LYS A 64 -9.58 -7.60 -20.93
CA LYS A 64 -8.49 -7.24 -21.85
C LYS A 64 -7.13 -7.77 -21.39
N MET A 65 -7.03 -8.27 -20.16
CA MET A 65 -5.78 -8.80 -19.64
C MET A 65 -5.46 -10.19 -20.16
N ARG A 66 -4.15 -10.50 -20.23
CA ARG A 66 -3.65 -11.85 -20.53
C ARG A 66 -3.73 -12.71 -19.28
N VAL A 67 -3.89 -14.02 -19.44
CA VAL A 67 -3.94 -14.99 -18.30
C VAL A 67 -2.73 -14.84 -17.37
N LYS A 68 -1.55 -14.54 -17.91
CA LYS A 68 -0.34 -14.26 -17.11
C LYS A 68 -0.54 -13.08 -16.14
N GLN A 69 -1.13 -11.99 -16.61
CA GLN A 69 -1.38 -10.80 -15.80
C GLN A 69 -2.47 -11.05 -14.75
N LEU A 70 -3.50 -11.83 -15.10
CA LEU A 70 -4.52 -12.26 -14.14
C LEU A 70 -3.91 -13.12 -13.02
N LYS A 71 -2.98 -14.04 -13.35
CA LYS A 71 -2.22 -14.83 -12.36
C LYS A 71 -1.36 -13.96 -11.44
N GLU A 72 -0.65 -12.99 -11.99
CA GLU A 72 0.14 -12.04 -11.19
C GLU A 72 -0.74 -11.21 -10.26
N LEU A 73 -1.93 -10.78 -10.72
CA LEU A 73 -2.89 -10.05 -9.90
C LEU A 73 -3.45 -10.92 -8.77
N LEU A 74 -3.84 -12.17 -9.05
CA LEU A 74 -4.26 -13.14 -8.04
C LEU A 74 -3.20 -13.33 -6.95
N GLN A 75 -1.94 -13.54 -7.35
CA GLN A 75 -0.84 -13.69 -6.39
C GLN A 75 -0.64 -12.44 -5.53
N LYS A 76 -0.78 -11.24 -6.11
CA LYS A 76 -0.75 -9.98 -5.34
C LYS A 76 -1.89 -9.87 -4.33
N LEU A 77 -3.05 -10.46 -4.62
CA LEU A 77 -4.19 -10.54 -3.70
C LEU A 77 -4.00 -11.64 -2.63
N GLY A 78 -2.92 -12.41 -2.70
CA GLY A 78 -2.62 -13.50 -1.77
C GLY A 78 -3.34 -14.82 -2.08
N ASP A 79 -3.98 -14.94 -3.24
CA ASP A 79 -4.64 -16.17 -3.68
C ASP A 79 -3.94 -16.72 -4.95
N SER A 80 -4.03 -18.02 -5.17
CA SER A 80 -3.51 -18.65 -6.37
C SER A 80 -4.48 -19.73 -6.81
N CYS A 81 -5.20 -19.45 -7.88
CA CYS A 81 -6.20 -20.38 -8.38
C CYS A 81 -5.52 -21.61 -9.02
N LYS A 82 -5.48 -22.73 -8.29
CA LYS A 82 -4.86 -23.99 -8.74
C LYS A 82 -5.73 -24.77 -9.75
N GLY A 83 -7.03 -24.48 -9.83
CA GLY A 83 -7.99 -25.15 -10.72
C GLY A 83 -8.42 -24.34 -11.97
N CYS A 84 -8.07 -23.05 -12.04
CA CYS A 84 -8.47 -22.18 -13.14
C CYS A 84 -7.82 -22.63 -14.46
N THR A 85 -8.60 -23.26 -15.34
CA THR A 85 -8.16 -23.69 -16.67
C THR A 85 -8.49 -22.65 -17.74
N GLU A 86 -9.58 -21.92 -17.56
CA GLU A 86 -10.06 -20.93 -18.50
C GLU A 86 -9.85 -19.50 -18.00
N LYS A 87 -9.72 -18.56 -18.95
CA LYS A 87 -9.55 -17.13 -18.64
C LYS A 87 -10.69 -16.56 -17.79
N VAL A 88 -11.91 -17.02 -18.05
CA VAL A 88 -13.12 -16.59 -17.32
C VAL A 88 -13.03 -16.98 -15.84
N ASP A 89 -12.49 -18.16 -15.54
CA ASP A 89 -12.32 -18.66 -14.18
C ASP A 89 -11.40 -17.75 -13.34
N TYR A 90 -10.29 -17.29 -13.93
CA TYR A 90 -9.40 -16.30 -13.31
C TYR A 90 -10.12 -14.97 -13.05
N ILE A 91 -10.92 -14.49 -14.02
CA ILE A 91 -11.65 -13.22 -13.91
C ILE A 91 -12.70 -13.30 -12.78
N THR A 92 -13.45 -14.39 -12.72
CA THR A 92 -14.44 -14.63 -11.65
C THR A 92 -13.77 -14.63 -10.29
N ARG A 93 -12.69 -15.40 -10.12
CA ARG A 93 -11.96 -15.48 -8.85
C ARG A 93 -11.39 -14.13 -8.40
N ILE A 94 -10.86 -13.34 -9.32
CA ILE A 94 -10.35 -11.99 -9.04
C ILE A 94 -11.49 -11.06 -8.60
N ASN A 95 -12.68 -11.16 -9.21
CA ASN A 95 -13.85 -10.38 -8.80
C ASN A 95 -14.38 -10.76 -7.41
N GLU A 96 -14.26 -12.03 -7.01
CA GLU A 96 -14.60 -12.45 -5.64
C GLU A 96 -13.62 -11.89 -4.60
N LEU A 97 -12.34 -11.79 -4.96
CA LEU A 97 -11.27 -11.28 -4.10
C LEU A 97 -11.19 -9.75 -4.08
N LYS A 98 -11.73 -9.08 -5.10
CA LYS A 98 -11.81 -7.62 -5.14
C LYS A 98 -12.57 -7.17 -3.89
N PRO A 99 -11.97 -6.30 -3.04
CA PRO A 99 -12.71 -5.71 -1.94
C PRO A 99 -13.91 -4.98 -2.52
N LYS A 100 -15.12 -5.40 -2.14
CA LYS A 100 -16.33 -4.64 -2.47
C LYS A 100 -16.10 -3.22 -1.96
N PRO A 101 -16.46 -2.17 -2.73
CA PRO A 101 -16.46 -0.83 -2.19
C PRO A 101 -17.37 -0.86 -0.97
N GLN A 102 -16.78 -0.88 0.22
CA GLN A 102 -17.51 -0.61 1.44
C GLN A 102 -17.81 0.89 1.37
N GLY A 103 -18.97 1.19 0.81
CA GLY A 103 -19.66 2.43 1.09
C GLY A 103 -19.82 2.54 2.60
N GLU A 104 -19.40 3.70 3.09
CA GLU A 104 -20.05 4.47 4.14
C GLU A 104 -20.48 3.71 5.41
N LEU A 105 -19.67 3.83 6.46
CA LEU A 105 -20.17 4.12 7.80
C LEU A 105 -19.14 4.94 8.60
#